data_AF-A0A923JCM6-F1
#
_entry.id   AF-A0A923JCM6-F1
#
_cell.length_a   1.000
_cell.length_b   1.000
_cell.length_c   1.000
_cell.angle_alpha   90.00
_cell.angle_beta   90.00
_cell.angle_gamma   90.00
#
_symmetry.space_group_name_H-M   'P 1'
#
loop_
_entity.id
_entity.type
_entity.pdbx_description
1 polymer ?
#
loop_
_entity_poly.entity_id
_entity_poly.type
_entity_poly.pdbx_seq_one_letter_code
_entity_poly.pdbx_strand_id
1 'polypeptide(L)'
;MKRQLVNPAGTEATYDRLHFSQANRVDDLIWVAGQVGVDPGTGRPADGMDAQARLAFDGLRTVLEAAGAGLADVVEITTFHTDLRGEIAEFVRVKDEYLPDRYPAWTAIGVTQLALPELLVEIRAVAVRGSGSD
;
A
#
# COMPACT_ATOMS: atom_id res chain seq x y z
N MET A 1 3.56 15.56 20.18
CA MET A 1 3.06 14.59 19.18
C MET A 1 1.65 15.01 18.76
N LYS A 2 1.46 15.40 17.50
CA LYS A 2 0.12 15.69 16.93
C LYS A 2 -0.09 14.78 15.72
N ARG A 3 -1.29 14.23 15.59
CA ARG A 3 -1.69 13.44 14.42
C ARG A 3 -1.90 14.38 13.23
N GLN A 4 -1.27 14.04 12.11
CA GLN A 4 -1.47 14.67 10.81
C GLN A 4 -2.14 13.67 9.86
N LEU A 5 -3.25 14.09 9.24
CA LEU A 5 -3.88 13.33 8.18
C LEU A 5 -3.08 13.51 6.89
N VAL A 6 -2.88 12.42 6.15
CA VAL A 6 -2.23 12.43 4.84
C VAL A 6 -3.22 11.85 3.84
N ASN A 7 -3.70 12.73 2.95
CA ASN A 7 -4.63 12.40 1.87
C ASN A 7 -4.09 13.05 0.59
N PRO A 8 -3.44 12.28 -0.31
CA PRO A 8 -3.04 12.78 -1.62
C PRO A 8 -4.22 13.33 -2.42
N ALA A 9 -3.95 14.25 -3.36
CA ALA A 9 -4.98 14.79 -4.25
C ALA A 9 -5.68 13.65 -5.02
N GLY A 10 -7.01 13.74 -5.14
CA GLY A 10 -7.84 12.70 -5.77
C GLY A 10 -8.41 11.67 -4.78
N THR A 11 -8.05 11.75 -3.50
CA THR A 11 -8.53 10.82 -2.46
C THR A 11 -9.64 11.42 -1.57
N GLU A 12 -10.04 12.66 -1.82
CA GLU A 12 -11.02 13.42 -1.03
C GLU A 12 -12.37 12.71 -0.99
N ALA A 13 -12.87 12.27 -2.14
CA ALA A 13 -14.14 11.56 -2.22
C ALA A 13 -14.14 10.24 -1.42
N THR A 14 -12.99 9.55 -1.39
CA THR A 14 -12.82 8.33 -0.59
C THR A 14 -12.81 8.66 0.90
N TYR A 15 -12.10 9.71 1.30
CA TYR A 15 -12.06 10.18 2.69
C TYR A 15 -13.46 10.57 3.19
N ASP A 16 -14.19 11.40 2.44
CA ASP A 16 -15.50 11.89 2.85
C ASP A 16 -16.57 10.80 2.86
N ARG A 17 -16.48 9.81 1.94
CA ARG A 17 -17.49 8.74 1.82
C ARG A 17 -17.22 7.55 2.74
N LEU A 18 -15.96 7.15 2.88
CA LEU A 18 -15.57 5.93 3.60
C LEU A 18 -14.93 6.22 4.97
N HIS A 19 -14.73 7.49 5.32
CA HIS A 19 -14.27 7.95 6.63
C HIS A 19 -12.92 7.38 7.08
N PHE A 20 -11.96 7.25 6.16
CA PHE A 20 -10.58 6.91 6.49
C PHE A 20 -9.57 7.78 5.72
N SER A 21 -8.44 8.09 6.35
CA SER A 21 -7.31 8.75 5.69
C SER A 21 -6.39 7.74 5.01
N GLN A 22 -5.78 8.13 3.89
CA GLN A 22 -4.82 7.27 3.19
C GLN A 22 -3.58 6.98 4.05
N ALA A 23 -3.14 7.93 4.85
CA ALA A 23 -2.24 7.68 5.95
C ALA A 23 -2.49 8.63 7.14
N ASN A 24 -2.00 8.21 8.30
CA ASN A 24 -1.82 9.08 9.45
C ASN A 24 -0.34 9.14 9.80
N ARG A 25 0.16 10.33 10.11
CA ARG A 25 1.52 10.52 10.62
C ARG A 25 1.49 11.10 12.03
N VAL A 26 2.34 10.58 12.90
CA VAL A 26 2.66 11.18 14.21
C VAL A 26 4.18 11.26 14.31
N ASP A 27 4.69 12.49 14.29
CA ASP A 27 6.13 12.77 14.17
C ASP A 27 6.73 12.06 12.93
N ASP A 28 7.64 11.11 13.09
CA ASP A 28 8.23 10.35 11.98
C ASP A 28 7.52 9.02 11.68
N LEU A 29 6.62 8.56 12.56
CA LEU A 29 5.89 7.30 12.37
C LEU A 29 4.66 7.51 11.48
N ILE A 30 4.57 6.70 10.43
CA ILE A 30 3.53 6.77 9.40
C ILE A 30 2.81 5.42 9.32
N TRP A 31 1.49 5.45 9.45
CA TRP A 31 0.62 4.30 9.15
C TRP A 31 -0.11 4.56 7.84
N VAL A 32 0.13 3.73 6.84
CA VAL A 32 -0.53 3.78 5.55
C VAL A 32 -1.70 2.79 5.55
N ALA A 33 -2.87 3.25 5.12
CA ALA A 33 -4.04 2.41 4.89
C ALA A 33 -3.81 1.44 3.72
N GLY A 34 -4.67 0.45 3.58
CA GLY A 34 -4.58 -0.52 2.49
C GLY A 34 -4.59 0.13 1.11
N GLN A 35 -3.58 -0.19 0.30
CA GLN A 35 -3.46 0.20 -1.09
C GLN A 35 -3.79 -0.99 -1.97
N VAL A 36 -4.58 -0.77 -3.01
CA VAL A 36 -5.17 -1.81 -3.86
C VAL A 36 -4.86 -1.55 -5.33
N GLY A 37 -5.00 -2.58 -6.16
CA GLY A 37 -4.69 -2.52 -7.58
C GLY A 37 -5.76 -1.86 -8.46
N VAL A 38 -6.24 -0.67 -8.09
CA VAL A 38 -7.25 0.08 -8.86
C VAL A 38 -6.57 1.13 -9.73
N ASP A 39 -6.86 1.12 -11.03
CA ASP A 39 -6.37 2.14 -11.96
C ASP A 39 -7.06 3.49 -11.67
N PRO A 40 -6.31 4.57 -11.40
CA PRO A 40 -6.89 5.85 -11.01
C PRO A 40 -7.60 6.58 -12.15
N GLY A 41 -7.32 6.24 -13.41
CA GLY A 41 -7.98 6.83 -14.58
C GLY A 41 -9.35 6.21 -14.87
N THR A 42 -9.51 4.90 -14.61
CA THR A 42 -10.74 4.15 -14.88
C THR A 42 -11.57 3.85 -13.64
N GLY A 43 -10.96 3.89 -12.45
CA GLY A 43 -11.57 3.50 -11.18
C GLY A 43 -11.86 1.99 -11.07
N ARG A 44 -11.21 1.16 -11.89
CA ARG A 44 -11.42 -0.30 -11.93
C ARG A 44 -10.17 -1.06 -11.47
N PRO A 45 -10.33 -2.22 -10.81
CA PRO A 45 -9.22 -3.14 -10.59
C PRO A 45 -8.53 -3.50 -11.91
N ALA A 46 -7.20 -3.54 -11.92
CA ALA A 46 -6.44 -4.03 -13.06
C ALA A 46 -6.54 -5.55 -13.20
N ASP A 47 -6.21 -6.06 -14.39
CA ASP A 47 -6.28 -7.49 -14.67
C ASP A 47 -5.02 -8.22 -14.19
N GLY A 48 -5.19 -9.19 -13.29
CA GLY A 48 -4.12 -10.09 -12.82
C GLY A 48 -3.25 -9.54 -11.69
N MET A 49 -2.52 -10.44 -11.03
CA MET A 49 -1.74 -10.14 -9.84
C MET A 49 -0.60 -9.14 -10.12
N ASP A 50 0.18 -9.29 -11.21
CA ASP A 50 1.26 -8.34 -11.52
C ASP A 50 0.74 -6.89 -11.63
N ALA A 51 -0.29 -6.66 -12.44
CA ALA A 51 -0.80 -5.32 -12.66
C ALA A 51 -1.41 -4.71 -11.39
N GLN A 52 -2.16 -5.51 -10.62
CA GLN A 52 -2.72 -5.04 -9.36
C GLN A 52 -1.65 -4.75 -8.30
N ALA A 53 -0.63 -5.60 -8.17
CA ALA A 53 0.46 -5.39 -7.22
C ALA A 53 1.24 -4.11 -7.56
N ARG A 54 1.54 -3.85 -8.83
CA ARG A 54 2.20 -2.61 -9.28
C ARG A 54 1.41 -1.36 -8.89
N LEU A 55 0.11 -1.35 -9.20
CA LEU A 55 -0.76 -0.23 -8.85
C LEU A 55 -0.88 -0.05 -7.32
N ALA A 56 -0.95 -1.14 -6.56
CA ALA A 56 -0.96 -1.06 -5.10
C ALA A 56 0.36 -0.47 -4.53
N PHE A 57 1.51 -0.88 -5.06
CA PHE A 57 2.80 -0.31 -4.66
C PHE A 57 2.99 1.14 -5.14
N ASP A 58 2.50 1.51 -6.32
CA ASP A 58 2.48 2.88 -6.80
C ASP A 58 1.63 3.77 -5.89
N GLY A 59 0.45 3.29 -5.48
CA GLY A 59 -0.40 3.95 -4.48
C GLY A 59 0.31 4.12 -3.14
N LEU A 60 0.98 3.08 -2.64
CA LEU A 60 1.79 3.13 -1.43
C LEU A 60 2.88 4.20 -1.53
N ARG A 61 3.62 4.23 -2.64
CA ARG A 61 4.64 5.26 -2.90
C ARG A 61 4.02 6.66 -2.86
N THR A 62 2.93 6.89 -3.58
CA THR A 62 2.24 8.20 -3.61
C THR A 62 1.80 8.66 -2.22
N VAL A 63 1.27 7.76 -1.40
CA VAL A 63 0.85 8.11 -0.03
C VAL A 63 2.06 8.42 0.87
N LEU A 64 3.15 7.65 0.76
CA LEU A 64 4.38 7.89 1.51
C LEU A 64 5.02 9.23 1.12
N GLU A 65 5.10 9.54 -0.18
CA GLU A 65 5.62 10.81 -0.68
C GLU A 65 4.83 12.00 -0.14
N ALA A 66 3.50 11.89 -0.10
CA ALA A 66 2.63 12.90 0.52
C ALA A 66 2.85 13.03 2.04
N ALA A 67 3.34 11.99 2.71
CA ALA A 67 3.74 12.00 4.11
C ALA A 67 5.19 12.50 4.33
N GLY A 68 5.94 12.77 3.25
CA GLY A 68 7.34 13.17 3.27
C GLY A 68 8.32 12.01 3.52
N ALA A 69 7.96 10.79 3.12
CA ALA A 69 8.76 9.57 3.22
C ALA A 69 8.83 8.86 1.85
N GLY A 70 9.66 7.82 1.73
CA GLY A 70 9.76 6.96 0.55
C GLY A 70 9.58 5.48 0.85
N LEU A 71 9.62 4.63 -0.18
CA LEU A 71 9.53 3.17 -0.01
C LEU A 71 10.67 2.60 0.85
N ALA A 72 11.85 3.21 0.81
CA ALA A 72 12.98 2.84 1.66
C ALA A 72 12.73 3.08 3.17
N ASP A 73 11.75 3.91 3.53
CA ASP A 73 11.35 4.16 4.92
C ASP A 73 10.35 3.12 5.46
N VAL A 74 9.88 2.20 4.62
CA VAL A 74 8.92 1.17 5.02
C VAL A 74 9.61 0.14 5.91
N VAL A 75 9.11 0.01 7.14
CA VAL A 75 9.65 -0.92 8.14
C VAL A 75 8.81 -2.18 8.28
N GLU A 76 7.52 -2.12 7.89
CA GLU A 76 6.60 -3.25 7.93
C GLU A 76 5.61 -3.17 6.78
N ILE A 77 5.32 -4.32 6.15
CA ILE A 77 4.16 -4.51 5.28
C ILE A 77 3.30 -5.68 5.77
N THR A 78 1.99 -5.51 5.66
CA THR A 78 1.00 -6.60 5.77
C THR A 78 0.27 -6.68 4.43
N THR A 79 0.24 -7.87 3.83
CA THR A 79 -0.43 -8.06 2.53
C THR A 79 -1.55 -9.09 2.64
N PHE A 80 -2.68 -8.77 2.01
CA PHE A 80 -3.88 -9.60 2.01
C PHE A 80 -4.13 -10.09 0.58
N HIS A 81 -4.37 -11.39 0.43
CA HIS A 81 -4.49 -12.05 -0.89
C HIS A 81 -5.75 -12.90 -0.94
N THR A 82 -6.48 -12.85 -2.05
CA THR A 82 -7.68 -13.69 -2.25
C THR A 82 -7.32 -15.12 -2.68
N ASP A 83 -6.19 -15.33 -3.38
CA ASP A 83 -5.56 -16.63 -3.57
C ASP A 83 -4.06 -16.60 -3.27
N LEU A 84 -3.73 -16.53 -1.97
CA LEU A 84 -2.34 -16.49 -1.50
C LEU A 84 -1.46 -17.61 -2.10
N ARG A 85 -1.99 -18.84 -2.24
CA ARG A 85 -1.16 -19.97 -2.71
C ARG A 85 -0.91 -19.91 -4.21
N GLY A 86 -1.90 -19.46 -4.99
CA GLY A 86 -1.78 -19.31 -6.43
C GLY A 86 -0.92 -18.12 -6.85
N GLU A 87 -0.94 -17.03 -6.08
CA GLU A 87 -0.47 -15.73 -6.57
C GLU A 87 0.83 -15.23 -5.91
N ILE A 88 1.27 -15.83 -4.79
CA ILE A 88 2.41 -15.33 -4.00
C ILE A 88 3.71 -15.23 -4.80
N ALA A 89 3.98 -16.16 -5.72
CA ALA A 89 5.21 -16.14 -6.52
C ALA A 89 5.25 -14.93 -7.46
N GLU A 90 4.11 -14.58 -8.08
CA GLU A 90 3.98 -13.41 -8.95
C GLU A 90 4.04 -12.11 -8.13
N PHE A 91 3.37 -12.08 -6.97
CA PHE A 91 3.44 -10.95 -6.05
C PHE A 91 4.86 -10.66 -5.58
N VAL A 92 5.61 -11.70 -5.17
CA VAL A 92 7.00 -11.56 -4.71
C VAL A 92 7.89 -10.96 -5.79
N ARG A 93 7.73 -11.39 -7.06
CA ARG A 93 8.49 -10.81 -8.17
C ARG A 93 8.26 -9.30 -8.29
N VAL A 94 7.01 -8.84 -8.23
CA VAL A 94 6.71 -7.40 -8.28
C VAL A 94 7.23 -6.70 -7.02
N LYS A 95 7.00 -7.26 -5.84
CA LYS A 95 7.49 -6.71 -4.57
C LYS A 95 9.00 -6.46 -4.61
N ASP A 96 9.78 -7.37 -5.17
CA ASP A 96 11.24 -7.23 -5.25
C ASP A 96 11.70 -6.13 -6.23
N GLU A 97 10.83 -5.68 -7.15
CA GLU A 97 11.10 -4.50 -7.99
C GLU A 97 10.90 -3.19 -7.21
N TYR A 98 9.97 -3.16 -6.23
CA TYR A 98 9.65 -1.96 -5.43
C TYR A 98 10.42 -1.89 -4.10
N LEU A 99 10.78 -3.05 -3.54
CA LEU A 99 11.51 -3.22 -2.28
C LEU A 99 12.69 -4.17 -2.53
N PRO A 100 13.73 -3.72 -3.26
CA PRO A 100 14.79 -4.58 -3.78
C PRO A 100 15.79 -5.06 -2.72
N ASP A 101 15.95 -4.30 -1.65
CA ASP A 101 16.83 -4.60 -0.52
C ASP A 101 16.22 -4.07 0.79
N ARG A 102 16.99 -4.12 1.89
CA ARG A 102 16.59 -3.66 3.25
C ARG A 102 15.13 -3.99 3.59
N TYR A 103 14.78 -5.26 3.38
CA TYR A 103 13.39 -5.68 3.37
C TYR A 103 12.67 -5.33 4.68
N PRO A 104 11.43 -4.81 4.61
CA PRO A 104 10.61 -4.62 5.80
C PRO A 104 10.24 -5.96 6.44
N ALA A 105 9.82 -5.93 7.70
CA ALA A 105 9.06 -7.03 8.26
C ALA A 105 7.83 -7.30 7.38
N TRP A 106 7.50 -8.57 7.13
CA TRP A 106 6.40 -8.92 6.22
C TRP A 106 5.54 -10.05 6.77
N THR A 107 4.22 -9.82 6.80
CA THR A 107 3.20 -10.84 6.98
C THR A 107 2.27 -10.89 5.76
N ALA A 108 2.11 -12.08 5.17
CA ALA A 108 1.17 -12.34 4.07
C ALA A 108 -0.01 -13.18 4.58
N ILE A 109 -1.24 -12.75 4.30
CA ILE A 109 -2.48 -13.33 4.84
C ILE A 109 -3.42 -13.68 3.69
N GLY A 110 -3.94 -14.92 3.69
CA GLY A 110 -5.06 -15.29 2.82
C GLY A 110 -6.37 -14.79 3.41
N VAL A 111 -7.18 -14.10 2.60
CA VAL A 111 -8.49 -13.56 2.98
C VAL A 111 -9.58 -14.05 2.05
N THR A 112 -10.83 -14.00 2.50
CA THR A 112 -11.97 -14.45 1.69
C THR A 112 -12.45 -13.42 0.68
N GLN A 113 -12.16 -12.13 0.89
CA GLN A 113 -12.57 -11.03 0.02
C GLN A 113 -11.80 -9.74 0.33
N LEU A 114 -11.79 -8.82 -0.63
CA LEU A 114 -11.33 -7.43 -0.50
C LEU A 114 -12.50 -6.46 -0.84
N ALA A 115 -12.24 -5.15 -0.88
CA ALA A 115 -13.27 -4.13 -1.05
C ALA A 115 -14.07 -4.22 -2.37
N LEU A 116 -13.49 -4.82 -3.41
CA LEU A 116 -14.12 -5.11 -4.70
C LEU A 116 -13.90 -6.58 -5.06
N PRO A 117 -14.87 -7.26 -5.70
CA PRO A 117 -14.77 -8.68 -6.04
C PRO A 117 -13.56 -9.05 -6.92
N GLU A 118 -13.14 -8.12 -7.79
CA GLU A 118 -12.04 -8.34 -8.74
C GLU A 118 -10.65 -8.04 -8.14
N LEU A 119 -10.58 -7.51 -6.91
CA LEU A 119 -9.31 -7.27 -6.25
C LEU A 119 -8.68 -8.58 -5.75
N LEU A 120 -7.39 -8.73 -6.02
CA LEU A 120 -6.58 -9.89 -5.68
C LEU A 120 -5.66 -9.59 -4.49
N VAL A 121 -5.18 -8.34 -4.37
CA VAL A 121 -4.23 -7.95 -3.34
C VAL A 121 -4.53 -6.59 -2.71
N GLU A 122 -4.27 -6.48 -1.41
CA GLU A 122 -4.21 -5.22 -0.67
C GLU A 122 -2.91 -5.15 0.15
N ILE A 123 -2.24 -3.99 0.12
CA ILE A 123 -0.96 -3.74 0.80
C ILE A 123 -1.17 -2.66 1.86
N ARG A 124 -0.97 -3.01 3.13
CA ARG A 124 -0.90 -2.06 4.25
C ARG A 124 0.55 -1.91 4.69
N ALA A 125 0.97 -0.71 5.06
CA ALA A 125 2.36 -0.46 5.47
C ALA A 125 2.49 0.42 6.71
N VAL A 126 3.61 0.23 7.40
CA VAL A 126 4.14 1.15 8.42
C VAL A 126 5.50 1.62 7.96
N ALA A 127 5.74 2.92 8.06
CA ALA A 127 7.00 3.56 7.70
C ALA A 127 7.50 4.47 8.81
N VAL A 128 8.81 4.66 8.88
CA VAL A 128 9.48 5.63 9.74
C VAL A 128 10.27 6.59 8.85
N ARG A 129 9.79 7.83 8.73
CA ARG A 129 10.40 8.84 7.85
C ARG A 129 11.88 9.02 8.17
N GLY A 130 12.72 8.91 7.14
CA GLY A 130 14.17 9.06 7.25
C GLY A 130 14.90 7.82 7.78
N SER A 131 14.21 6.69 8.00
CA SER A 131 14.84 5.43 8.39
C SER A 131 15.50 4.69 7.22
N GLY A 132 15.15 5.04 5.98
CA GLY A 132 15.75 4.48 4.77
C GLY A 132 17.08 5.12 4.35
N SER A 133 17.48 6.22 4.99
CA SER A 133 18.75 6.91 4.75
C SER A 133 19.75 6.51 5.82
N ASP A 134 20.93 6.00 5.43
CA ASP A 134 22.09 5.90 6.32
C ASP A 134 22.68 7.29 6.61
#